data_AF-A0A1N6KLL8-F1
#
_entry.id   AF-A0A1N6KLL8-F1
#
_cell.length_a   1.000
_cell.length_b   1.000
_cell.length_c   1.000
_cell.angle_alpha   90.00
_cell.angle_beta   90.00
_cell.angle_gamma   90.00
#
_symmetry.space_group_name_H-M   'P 1'
#
loop_
_entity.id
_entity.type
_entity.pdbx_description
1 polymer ?
#
loop_
_entity_poly.entity_id
_entity_poly.type
_entity_poly.pdbx_seq_one_letter_code
_entity_poly.pdbx_strand_id
1 'polypeptide(L)'
;MKDQWQVTTYLASYSGTPNVHSDNHRRNWSQIGYTYNWPNVSDENLRVSAAVADTITIQRWVDAEKGDPADTHGTRDCIDYLKTVDFDKIAEILEFFHSGFDTDLAWSSTPATLTFTPDTRSDGFRWDGPYNWTPKRVPQGGDSVALNGADPVAGWQNIHLAALDLGANANLIRFGGRMVLDALSGSGTITVRDSAEIYLGAVSSSGIAMTLEDGGLLLTGSVADNLSLTCEGLCEAIIQPGAALTIAPGQTLTIDGDAGKVGFDGAGGGTATLTLAGSLQFVAGPTAFSVIREWDTGLPGLDAYNRPVPRSVASTVVLGGDLIVDVTGLAPNVYTLIAADSLSGDFASTQVTGGTGTVSVDTGAGTVTVDVA
;
A
#
# COMPACT_ATOMS: atom_id res chain seq x y z
N MET A 1 6.94 47.08 5.87
CA MET A 1 5.66 47.59 6.43
C MET A 1 4.57 46.69 5.90
N LYS A 2 3.72 46.18 6.80
CA LYS A 2 2.60 45.28 6.53
C LYS A 2 1.40 46.12 6.07
N ASP A 3 0.76 45.75 4.96
CA ASP A 3 -0.62 46.14 4.63
C ASP A 3 -1.29 44.88 4.04
N GLN A 4 -2.15 44.20 4.79
CA GLN A 4 -3.60 44.41 4.93
C GLN A 4 -4.38 44.19 3.63
N TRP A 5 -4.79 42.93 3.42
CA TRP A 5 -5.96 42.59 2.61
C TRP A 5 -7.13 42.30 3.55
N GLN A 6 -8.07 43.24 3.63
CA GLN A 6 -9.38 43.03 4.24
C GLN A 6 -10.29 42.35 3.22
N VAL A 7 -10.84 41.19 3.57
CA VAL A 7 -11.93 40.57 2.81
C VAL A 7 -13.24 40.82 3.55
N THR A 8 -14.06 41.67 2.97
CA THR A 8 -15.43 41.96 3.37
C THR A 8 -16.29 40.70 3.20
N THR A 9 -16.89 40.21 4.28
CA THR A 9 -17.81 39.06 4.23
C THR A 9 -19.20 39.55 3.84
N TYR A 10 -19.69 39.11 2.67
CA TYR A 10 -21.11 39.21 2.32
C TYR A 10 -21.86 38.10 3.06
N LEU A 11 -22.70 38.46 4.03
CA LEU A 11 -23.65 37.52 4.63
C LEU A 11 -24.91 37.48 3.77
N ALA A 12 -25.02 36.46 2.91
CA ALA A 12 -26.31 36.03 2.39
C ALA A 12 -26.97 35.16 3.46
N SER A 13 -28.04 35.67 4.07
CA SER A 13 -28.88 34.95 5.02
C SER A 13 -29.66 33.84 4.29
N TYR A 14 -29.29 32.58 4.53
CA TYR A 14 -30.06 31.42 4.13
C TYR A 14 -30.92 30.97 5.33
N SER A 15 -32.21 31.31 5.31
CA SER A 15 -33.18 30.86 6.31
C SER A 15 -33.72 29.49 5.91
N GLY A 16 -33.00 28.45 6.29
CA GLY A 16 -33.47 27.07 6.21
C GLY A 16 -32.51 26.23 7.00
N THR A 17 -32.94 25.71 8.15
CA THR A 17 -32.17 24.86 9.06
C THR A 17 -31.55 23.67 8.31
N PRO A 18 -30.21 23.64 8.14
CA PRO A 18 -29.51 22.44 7.76
C PRO A 18 -28.90 21.83 9.04
N ASN A 19 -29.22 20.57 9.34
CA ASN A 19 -28.44 19.80 10.31
C ASN A 19 -27.08 19.52 9.67
N VAL A 20 -26.12 20.41 9.91
CA VAL A 20 -24.73 20.26 9.44
C VAL A 20 -23.96 19.47 10.49
N HIS A 21 -23.51 18.26 10.12
CA HIS A 21 -22.33 17.66 10.73
C HIS A 21 -21.13 18.51 10.32
N SER A 22 -20.59 19.31 11.25
CA SER A 22 -19.43 20.17 11.00
C SER A 22 -18.18 19.59 11.65
N ASP A 23 -17.41 18.82 10.88
CA ASP A 23 -15.99 18.61 11.15
C ASP A 23 -15.18 19.77 10.55
N ASN A 24 -14.45 20.47 11.42
CA ASN A 24 -13.16 21.15 11.22
C ASN A 24 -13.06 22.38 12.12
N HIS A 25 -12.46 22.19 13.29
CA HIS A 25 -11.78 23.29 13.96
C HIS A 25 -10.30 22.95 14.09
N ARG A 26 -9.49 23.67 13.31
CA ARG A 26 -8.07 23.94 13.54
C ARG A 26 -7.77 24.05 15.03
N ARG A 27 -7.13 23.05 15.63
CA ARG A 27 -6.44 23.20 16.91
C ARG A 27 -5.15 22.40 16.90
N ASN A 28 -4.08 23.11 17.26
CA ASN A 28 -2.76 22.57 17.56
C ASN A 28 -2.87 21.35 18.46
N TRP A 29 -1.99 20.38 18.23
CA TRP A 29 -1.64 19.28 19.11
C TRP A 29 -1.08 19.79 20.46
N SER A 30 -1.93 20.41 21.26
CA SER A 30 -1.62 20.82 22.62
C SER A 30 -2.82 20.54 23.50
N GLN A 31 -2.65 19.57 24.40
CA GLN A 31 -3.32 19.48 25.69
C GLN A 31 -4.83 19.74 25.69
N ILE A 32 -5.66 18.73 25.40
CA ILE A 32 -6.86 18.51 26.21
C ILE A 32 -7.09 16.99 26.30
N GLY A 33 -7.04 16.46 27.53
CA GLY A 33 -7.44 15.09 27.84
C GLY A 33 -8.95 14.94 27.64
N TYR A 34 -9.36 14.69 26.40
CA TYR A 34 -10.68 14.14 26.12
C TYR A 34 -10.53 12.64 25.90
N THR A 35 -10.77 11.88 26.96
CA THR A 35 -11.58 10.67 26.78
C THR A 35 -12.82 11.11 26.02
N TYR A 36 -13.01 10.64 24.78
CA TYR A 36 -14.32 10.72 24.12
C TYR A 36 -15.26 9.80 24.88
N ASN A 37 -15.65 10.23 26.08
CA ASN A 37 -16.84 9.73 26.73
C ASN A 37 -17.97 10.38 25.96
N TRP A 38 -18.66 9.64 25.10
CA TRP A 38 -19.99 10.05 24.66
C TRP A 38 -20.77 10.33 25.95
N PRO A 39 -21.07 11.60 26.29
CA PRO A 39 -21.62 11.90 27.60
C PRO A 39 -22.97 11.17 27.67
N ASN A 40 -23.08 10.24 28.62
CA ASN A 40 -24.22 9.36 28.89
C ASN A 40 -24.28 8.00 28.15
N VAL A 41 -23.19 7.52 27.57
CA VAL A 41 -23.10 6.12 27.15
C VAL A 41 -22.00 5.43 27.96
N SER A 42 -22.35 4.42 28.75
CA SER A 42 -21.35 3.51 29.30
C SER A 42 -20.63 2.86 28.13
N ASP A 43 -19.31 2.97 28.06
CA ASP A 43 -18.54 2.12 27.15
C ASP A 43 -18.72 0.67 27.59
N GLU A 44 -19.60 -0.05 26.89
CA GLU A 44 -19.95 -1.44 27.20
C GLU A 44 -18.74 -2.39 27.12
N ASN A 45 -17.61 -1.92 26.59
CA ASN A 45 -16.38 -2.70 26.45
C ASN A 45 -15.32 -2.37 27.51
N LEU A 46 -15.48 -1.27 28.28
CA LEU A 46 -14.55 -0.95 29.35
C LEU A 46 -14.92 -1.73 30.62
N ARG A 47 -14.10 -2.72 30.96
CA ARG A 47 -14.30 -3.60 32.14
C ARG A 47 -13.84 -2.99 33.45
N VAL A 48 -13.24 -1.80 33.41
CA VAL A 48 -12.70 -1.08 34.55
C VAL A 48 -13.43 0.25 34.76
N SER A 49 -13.42 0.76 35.99
CA SER A 49 -13.98 2.09 36.27
C SER A 49 -13.14 3.19 35.60
N ALA A 50 -13.76 4.35 35.31
CA ALA A 50 -13.05 5.51 34.78
C ALA A 50 -11.83 5.90 35.66
N ALA A 51 -11.97 5.83 36.98
CA ALA A 51 -10.88 6.12 37.91
C ALA A 51 -9.71 5.13 37.79
N VAL A 52 -9.97 3.88 37.41
CA VAL A 52 -8.92 2.88 37.14
C VAL A 52 -8.31 3.12 35.76
N ALA A 53 -9.13 3.39 34.74
CA ALA A 53 -8.65 3.74 33.39
C ALA A 53 -7.68 4.93 33.41
N ASP A 54 -7.97 5.96 34.21
CA ASP A 54 -7.10 7.15 34.38
C ASP A 54 -5.74 6.85 35.02
N THR A 55 -5.57 5.67 35.65
CA THR A 55 -4.29 5.22 36.19
C THR A 55 -3.46 4.39 35.20
N ILE A 56 -4.06 3.96 34.08
CA ILE A 56 -3.43 3.08 33.10
C ILE A 56 -3.01 3.92 31.89
N THR A 57 -1.94 4.71 32.07
CA THR A 57 -1.41 5.60 31.03
C THR A 57 0.08 5.36 30.81
N ILE A 58 0.59 5.74 29.63
CA ILE A 58 2.03 5.60 29.33
C ILE A 58 2.88 6.47 30.26
N GLN A 59 2.35 7.62 30.71
CA GLN A 59 3.00 8.50 31.69
C GLN A 59 3.19 7.77 33.02
N ARG A 60 2.12 7.12 33.52
CA ARG A 60 2.15 6.35 34.77
C ARG A 60 3.13 5.17 34.69
N TRP A 61 3.19 4.50 33.54
CA TRP A 61 4.17 3.45 33.32
C TRP A 61 5.61 3.99 33.33
N VAL A 62 5.88 5.10 32.63
CA VAL A 62 7.22 5.72 32.61
C VAL A 62 7.63 6.24 33.99
N ASP A 63 6.71 6.85 34.75
CA ASP A 63 6.97 7.28 36.14
C ASP A 63 7.39 6.08 37.00
N ALA A 64 6.64 4.98 36.94
CA ALA A 64 6.94 3.76 37.69
C ALA A 64 8.28 3.15 37.28
N GLU A 65 8.56 3.07 35.98
CA GLU A 65 9.80 2.54 35.43
C GLU A 65 11.02 3.36 35.86
N LYS A 66 10.87 4.69 35.96
CA LYS A 66 11.94 5.60 36.42
C LYS A 66 12.03 5.72 37.93
N GLY A 67 11.08 5.12 38.66
CA GLY A 67 10.97 5.24 40.11
C GLY A 67 10.54 6.63 40.59
N ASP A 68 9.92 7.41 39.70
CA ASP A 68 9.49 8.78 39.95
C ASP A 68 8.05 8.83 40.48
N PRO A 69 7.67 9.92 41.18
CA PRO A 69 6.29 10.11 41.60
C PRO A 69 5.33 10.08 40.41
N ALA A 70 4.12 9.63 40.66
CA ALA A 70 3.13 9.48 39.61
C ALA A 70 2.65 10.88 39.11
N ASP A 71 2.42 11.01 37.80
CA ASP A 71 2.20 12.27 37.05
C ASP A 71 3.43 13.21 36.95
N THR A 72 4.65 12.67 37.07
CA THR A 72 5.87 13.49 36.93
C THR A 72 6.18 13.78 35.46
N HIS A 73 6.00 12.80 34.57
CA HIS A 73 6.38 12.92 33.16
C HIS A 73 5.21 13.32 32.25
N GLY A 74 5.46 14.29 31.36
CA GLY A 74 4.56 14.59 30.26
C GLY A 74 4.80 13.71 29.04
N THR A 75 3.92 13.80 28.03
CA THR A 75 4.03 13.02 26.77
C THR A 75 5.39 13.15 26.09
N ARG A 76 6.01 14.34 26.13
CA ARG A 76 7.32 14.56 25.51
C ARG A 76 8.43 13.80 26.23
N ASP A 77 8.41 13.80 27.57
CA ASP A 77 9.39 13.08 28.38
C ASP A 77 9.26 11.56 28.18
N CYS A 78 8.03 11.06 28.04
CA CYS A 78 7.77 9.66 27.70
C CYS A 78 8.32 9.30 26.31
N ILE A 79 8.08 10.15 25.29
CA ILE A 79 8.62 9.92 23.94
C ILE A 79 10.15 9.89 23.95
N ASP A 80 10.78 10.83 24.65
CA ASP A 80 12.24 10.89 24.71
C ASP A 80 12.82 9.71 25.50
N TYR A 81 12.14 9.24 26.54
CA TYR A 81 12.49 7.98 27.22
C TYR A 81 12.34 6.76 26.29
N LEU A 82 11.22 6.63 25.58
CA LEU A 82 10.95 5.49 24.69
C LEU A 82 11.94 5.38 23.51
N LYS A 83 12.59 6.47 23.12
CA LYS A 83 13.68 6.45 22.12
C LYS A 83 14.99 5.86 22.67
N THR A 84 15.13 5.76 24.00
CA THR A 84 16.36 5.30 24.66
C THR A 84 16.30 3.85 25.13
N VAL A 85 15.11 3.25 25.13
CA VAL A 85 14.91 1.86 25.55
C VAL A 85 14.97 0.91 24.35
N ASP A 86 15.44 -0.31 24.59
CA ASP A 86 15.43 -1.37 23.58
C ASP A 86 14.00 -1.88 23.30
N PHE A 87 13.81 -2.47 22.12
CA PHE A 87 12.52 -3.02 21.68
C PHE A 87 11.95 -4.09 22.63
N ASP A 88 12.80 -4.79 23.40
CA ASP A 88 12.38 -5.78 24.39
C ASP A 88 11.46 -5.17 25.47
N LYS A 89 11.56 -3.86 25.70
CA LYS A 89 10.75 -3.13 26.67
C LYS A 89 9.27 -3.01 26.27
N ILE A 90 8.95 -3.23 24.98
CA ILE A 90 7.57 -3.19 24.48
C ILE A 90 6.70 -4.23 25.17
N ALA A 91 7.22 -5.44 25.43
CA ALA A 91 6.46 -6.49 26.09
C ALA A 91 6.00 -6.07 27.50
N GLU A 92 6.86 -5.38 28.25
CA GLU A 92 6.53 -4.87 29.60
C GLU A 92 5.49 -3.73 29.56
N ILE A 93 5.60 -2.85 28.56
CA ILE A 93 4.60 -1.78 28.34
C ILE A 93 3.24 -2.41 28.04
N LEU A 94 3.19 -3.39 27.14
CA LEU A 94 1.96 -4.09 26.79
C LEU A 94 1.35 -4.82 28.00
N GLU A 95 2.17 -5.49 28.82
CA GLU A 95 1.73 -6.18 30.03
C GLU A 95 1.11 -5.22 31.06
N PHE A 96 1.67 -4.01 31.22
CA PHE A 96 1.09 -2.99 32.08
C PHE A 96 -0.33 -2.61 31.64
N PHE A 97 -0.54 -2.41 30.34
CA PHE A 97 -1.87 -2.10 29.81
C PHE A 97 -2.83 -3.30 29.93
N HIS A 98 -2.37 -4.52 29.63
CA HIS A 98 -3.19 -5.73 29.71
C HIS A 98 -3.69 -6.00 31.13
N SER A 99 -2.76 -5.99 32.10
CA SER A 99 -3.07 -6.20 33.51
C SER A 99 -3.95 -5.08 34.08
N GLY A 100 -3.69 -3.83 33.68
CA GLY A 100 -4.48 -2.68 34.11
C GLY A 100 -5.94 -2.75 33.65
N PHE A 101 -6.18 -3.08 32.38
CA PHE A 101 -7.53 -3.08 31.82
C PHE A 101 -8.32 -4.37 32.09
N ASP A 102 -7.76 -5.33 32.85
CA ASP A 102 -8.31 -6.69 33.02
C ASP A 102 -8.66 -7.31 31.66
N THR A 103 -7.81 -7.01 30.68
CA THR A 103 -7.95 -7.50 29.32
C THR A 103 -7.00 -8.65 29.16
N ASP A 104 -7.55 -9.87 29.22
CA ASP A 104 -6.90 -11.05 28.67
C ASP A 104 -6.96 -10.96 27.13
N LEU A 105 -6.35 -9.91 26.59
CA LEU A 105 -6.05 -9.79 25.17
C LEU A 105 -4.81 -10.65 24.93
N ALA A 106 -4.97 -11.96 25.13
CA ALA A 106 -4.08 -12.91 24.48
C ALA A 106 -4.14 -12.52 23.00
N TRP A 107 -3.05 -11.94 22.49
CA TRP A 107 -2.86 -11.74 21.06
C TRP A 107 -3.06 -13.13 20.49
N SER A 108 -4.17 -13.34 19.78
CA SER A 108 -4.50 -14.66 19.26
C SER A 108 -3.43 -14.99 18.23
N SER A 109 -2.29 -15.56 18.61
CA SER A 109 -1.23 -15.90 17.66
C SER A 109 -1.63 -17.00 16.69
N THR A 110 -2.82 -17.57 16.87
CA THR A 110 -3.43 -18.52 15.96
C THR A 110 -4.07 -17.77 14.79
N PRO A 111 -3.60 -18.02 13.55
CA PRO A 111 -4.25 -17.53 12.34
C PRO A 111 -5.73 -17.89 12.31
N ALA A 112 -6.56 -16.96 11.85
CA ALA A 112 -7.99 -17.16 11.65
C ALA A 112 -8.46 -16.57 10.32
N THR A 113 -9.70 -16.90 9.95
CA THR A 113 -10.39 -16.25 8.85
C THR A 113 -11.26 -15.12 9.40
N LEU A 114 -11.04 -13.90 8.89
CA LEU A 114 -11.80 -12.72 9.28
C LEU A 114 -12.63 -12.23 8.11
N THR A 115 -13.75 -11.59 8.42
CA THR A 115 -14.63 -11.01 7.42
C THR A 115 -14.80 -9.53 7.69
N PHE A 116 -14.55 -8.70 6.68
CA PHE A 116 -14.84 -7.28 6.74
C PHE A 116 -16.35 -7.07 6.69
N THR A 117 -16.87 -6.36 7.67
CA THR A 117 -18.28 -6.01 7.80
C THR A 117 -18.32 -4.57 8.27
N PRO A 118 -18.52 -3.61 7.34
CA PRO A 118 -18.57 -2.19 7.68
C PRO A 118 -19.46 -1.90 8.89
N ASP A 119 -18.90 -1.30 9.93
CA ASP A 119 -19.64 -0.87 11.12
C ASP A 119 -19.73 0.65 11.16
N THR A 120 -20.97 1.15 11.19
CA THR A 120 -21.28 2.59 11.20
C THR A 120 -20.72 3.34 12.42
N ARG A 121 -20.34 2.63 13.49
CA ARG A 121 -19.79 3.22 14.72
C ARG A 121 -18.28 3.45 14.66
N SER A 122 -17.58 2.82 13.72
CA SER A 122 -16.11 2.75 13.68
C SER A 122 -15.52 3.31 12.39
N ASP A 123 -16.21 4.24 11.73
CA ASP A 123 -15.92 4.69 10.38
C ASP A 123 -15.79 3.46 9.44
N GLY A 124 -16.93 2.96 8.94
CA GLY A 124 -17.12 1.64 8.30
C GLY A 124 -16.22 1.27 7.09
N PHE A 125 -15.23 2.10 6.76
CA PHE A 125 -14.20 1.86 5.75
C PHE A 125 -12.83 1.54 6.37
N ARG A 126 -12.61 1.74 7.67
CA ARG A 126 -11.28 1.63 8.28
C ARG A 126 -10.84 0.18 8.47
N TRP A 127 -9.69 -0.18 7.92
CA TRP A 127 -9.07 -1.50 8.15
C TRP A 127 -8.68 -1.72 9.62
N ASP A 128 -8.24 -0.68 10.31
CA ASP A 128 -7.77 -0.76 11.70
C ASP A 128 -8.89 -0.68 12.75
N GLY A 129 -10.15 -0.56 12.31
CA GLY A 129 -11.31 -0.58 13.18
C GLY A 129 -11.70 -2.02 13.52
N PRO A 130 -11.49 -2.52 14.75
CA PRO A 130 -11.85 -3.91 15.10
C PRO A 130 -13.34 -4.18 14.89
N TYR A 131 -14.22 -3.19 15.06
CA TYR A 131 -15.65 -3.35 14.81
C TYR A 131 -16.01 -3.60 13.35
N ASN A 132 -15.14 -3.21 12.40
CA ASN A 132 -15.33 -3.50 10.98
C ASN A 132 -14.97 -4.95 10.62
N TRP A 133 -14.59 -5.76 11.59
CA TRP A 133 -14.23 -7.15 11.39
C TRP A 133 -15.12 -8.06 12.22
N THR A 134 -15.45 -9.22 11.69
CA THR A 134 -15.91 -10.37 12.49
C THR A 134 -14.70 -11.27 12.71
N PRO A 135 -14.30 -11.58 13.97
CA PRO A 135 -15.07 -11.54 15.22
C PRO A 135 -14.81 -10.34 16.15
N LYS A 136 -14.64 -9.13 15.62
CA LYS A 136 -14.31 -7.88 16.34
C LYS A 136 -12.85 -7.72 16.76
N ARG A 137 -11.94 -8.12 15.88
CA ARG A 137 -10.50 -7.84 16.00
C ARG A 137 -9.92 -7.48 14.65
N VAL A 138 -8.85 -6.69 14.65
CA VAL A 138 -8.10 -6.40 13.41
C VAL A 138 -7.35 -7.66 12.92
N PRO A 139 -7.20 -7.85 11.61
CA PRO A 139 -6.34 -8.89 11.04
C PRO A 139 -4.89 -8.73 11.48
N GLN A 140 -4.21 -9.86 11.66
CA GLN A 140 -2.80 -9.93 12.05
C GLN A 140 -2.02 -10.88 11.13
N GLY A 141 -0.73 -11.04 11.41
CA GLY A 141 0.17 -11.97 10.73
C GLY A 141 -0.41 -13.38 10.57
N GLY A 142 -0.52 -13.84 9.32
CA GLY A 142 -0.97 -15.19 8.95
C GLY A 142 -2.50 -15.34 8.81
N ASP A 143 -3.29 -14.35 9.19
CA ASP A 143 -4.75 -14.42 9.01
C ASP A 143 -5.12 -14.48 7.52
N SER A 144 -6.29 -15.05 7.24
CA SER A 144 -6.97 -14.90 5.95
C SER A 144 -8.13 -13.93 6.12
N VAL A 145 -8.38 -13.05 5.15
CA VAL A 145 -9.46 -12.07 5.25
C VAL A 145 -10.33 -12.07 4.01
N ALA A 146 -11.63 -11.85 4.20
CA ALA A 146 -12.61 -11.68 3.13
C ALA A 146 -13.24 -10.28 3.23
N LEU A 147 -13.18 -9.50 2.15
CA LEU A 147 -13.75 -8.15 2.08
C LEU A 147 -15.24 -8.18 1.73
N ASN A 148 -15.75 -9.28 1.17
CA ASN A 148 -17.14 -9.42 0.75
C ASN A 148 -17.63 -8.29 -0.19
N GLY A 149 -16.76 -7.77 -1.07
CA GLY A 149 -17.11 -6.67 -1.96
C GLY A 149 -17.13 -5.28 -1.29
N ALA A 150 -16.61 -5.15 -0.07
CA ALA A 150 -16.51 -3.87 0.63
C ALA A 150 -15.29 -3.05 0.19
N ASP A 151 -15.27 -1.78 0.62
CA ASP A 151 -14.28 -0.79 0.19
C ASP A 151 -13.37 -0.32 1.34
N PRO A 152 -12.55 -1.19 1.94
CA PRO A 152 -11.73 -0.80 3.07
C PRO A 152 -10.53 0.04 2.66
N VAL A 153 -10.06 0.86 3.61
CA VAL A 153 -8.84 1.64 3.52
C VAL A 153 -7.84 1.11 4.55
N ALA A 154 -6.75 0.52 4.08
CA ALA A 154 -5.66 -0.04 4.88
C ALA A 154 -4.44 0.88 4.90
N GLY A 155 -4.04 1.34 6.08
CA GLY A 155 -3.13 2.48 6.23
C GLY A 155 -1.98 2.27 7.21
N TRP A 156 -0.73 2.58 6.84
CA TRP A 156 0.43 2.66 7.76
C TRP A 156 0.86 1.38 8.50
N GLN A 157 0.02 0.36 8.62
CA GLN A 157 0.38 -0.89 9.30
C GLN A 157 1.26 -1.77 8.41
N ASN A 158 2.12 -2.59 9.03
CA ASN A 158 2.72 -3.72 8.33
C ASN A 158 1.88 -4.97 8.59
N ILE A 159 1.37 -5.58 7.51
CA ILE A 159 0.41 -6.69 7.59
C ILE A 159 0.99 -7.86 6.79
N HIS A 160 0.82 -9.08 7.28
CA HIS A 160 1.05 -10.30 6.51
C HIS A 160 -0.20 -11.16 6.57
N LEU A 161 -0.84 -11.42 5.44
CA LEU A 161 -2.01 -12.26 5.32
C LEU A 161 -1.67 -13.53 4.54
N ALA A 162 -2.16 -14.66 5.03
CA ALA A 162 -2.14 -15.90 4.27
C ALA A 162 -3.07 -15.83 3.04
N ALA A 163 -4.17 -15.09 3.14
CA ALA A 163 -5.03 -14.83 1.99
C ALA A 163 -5.83 -13.52 2.13
N LEU A 164 -6.01 -12.83 1.02
CA LEU A 164 -6.98 -11.75 0.85
C LEU A 164 -8.00 -12.16 -0.22
N ASP A 165 -9.26 -12.27 0.15
CA ASP A 165 -10.38 -12.43 -0.78
C ASP A 165 -11.14 -11.10 -0.89
N LEU A 166 -11.09 -10.48 -2.06
CA LEU A 166 -11.83 -9.26 -2.35
C LEU A 166 -13.35 -9.50 -2.36
N GLY A 167 -13.81 -10.72 -2.63
CA GLY A 167 -15.20 -10.99 -2.97
C GLY A 167 -15.55 -10.43 -4.36
N ALA A 168 -16.80 -10.03 -4.56
CA ALA A 168 -17.25 -9.47 -5.84
C ALA A 168 -17.13 -7.94 -5.83
N ASN A 169 -16.34 -7.38 -6.76
CA ASN A 169 -16.23 -5.94 -7.01
C ASN A 169 -15.83 -5.08 -5.78
N ALA A 170 -14.95 -5.57 -4.91
CA ALA A 170 -14.42 -4.73 -3.82
C ALA A 170 -13.47 -3.65 -4.33
N ASN A 171 -13.33 -2.55 -3.57
CA ASN A 171 -12.30 -1.56 -3.79
C ASN A 171 -11.40 -1.39 -2.56
N LEU A 172 -10.22 -2.03 -2.57
CA LEU A 172 -9.23 -1.86 -1.51
C LEU A 172 -8.33 -0.67 -1.81
N ILE A 173 -8.24 0.28 -0.88
CA ILE A 173 -7.20 1.31 -0.91
C ILE A 173 -6.13 0.97 0.12
N ARG A 174 -4.89 0.85 -0.33
CA ARG A 174 -3.70 0.71 0.50
C ARG A 174 -2.89 2.00 0.43
N PHE A 175 -2.63 2.63 1.58
CA PHE A 175 -1.81 3.84 1.68
C PHE A 175 -0.76 3.73 2.79
N GLY A 176 0.52 4.01 2.50
CA GLY A 176 1.66 3.86 3.41
C GLY A 176 1.87 2.47 4.05
N GLY A 177 3.13 2.06 4.24
CA GLY A 177 3.48 0.79 4.90
C GLY A 177 3.32 -0.45 4.01
N ARG A 178 3.59 -1.65 4.55
CA ARG A 178 3.72 -2.88 3.76
C ARG A 178 2.60 -3.90 4.00
N MET A 179 2.09 -4.54 2.95
CA MET A 179 1.18 -5.67 3.03
C MET A 179 1.76 -6.87 2.29
N VAL A 180 2.01 -7.96 2.99
CA VAL A 180 2.42 -9.24 2.40
C VAL A 180 1.19 -10.11 2.24
N LEU A 181 0.94 -10.60 1.03
CA LEU A 181 -0.19 -11.44 0.65
C LEU A 181 0.32 -12.74 0.05
N ASP A 182 0.17 -13.85 0.75
CA ASP A 182 0.56 -15.15 0.20
C ASP A 182 -0.40 -15.54 -0.96
N ALA A 183 -1.67 -15.19 -0.84
CA ALA A 183 -2.69 -15.39 -1.87
C ALA A 183 -3.68 -14.22 -1.97
N LEU A 184 -4.08 -13.90 -3.20
CA LEU A 184 -5.12 -12.91 -3.52
C LEU A 184 -6.21 -13.57 -4.39
N SER A 185 -7.47 -13.28 -4.07
CA SER A 185 -8.63 -13.80 -4.80
C SER A 185 -9.80 -12.80 -4.84
N GLY A 186 -10.89 -13.15 -5.52
CA GLY A 186 -12.04 -12.28 -5.78
C GLY A 186 -11.89 -11.44 -7.05
N SER A 187 -12.58 -10.32 -7.10
CA SER A 187 -12.60 -9.38 -8.23
C SER A 187 -12.82 -7.96 -7.71
N GLY A 188 -12.35 -6.97 -8.46
CA GLY A 188 -12.46 -5.57 -8.09
C GLY A 188 -11.16 -4.80 -8.30
N THR A 189 -10.99 -3.74 -7.51
CA THR A 189 -9.87 -2.81 -7.64
C THR A 189 -9.00 -2.79 -6.39
N ILE A 190 -7.71 -2.62 -6.59
CA ILE A 190 -6.74 -2.34 -5.52
C ILE A 190 -5.96 -1.09 -5.91
N THR A 191 -6.04 -0.02 -5.12
CA THR A 191 -5.20 1.17 -5.28
C THR A 191 -4.10 1.15 -4.23
N VAL A 192 -2.83 1.19 -4.65
CA VAL A 192 -1.66 1.26 -3.77
C VAL A 192 -1.02 2.63 -3.95
N ARG A 193 -0.99 3.42 -2.88
CA ARG A 193 -0.54 4.82 -2.97
C ARG A 193 0.25 5.31 -1.76
N ASP A 194 0.79 6.51 -1.87
CA ASP A 194 1.52 7.18 -0.79
C ASP A 194 2.64 6.28 -0.20
N SER A 195 3.47 5.69 -1.08
CA SER A 195 4.54 4.76 -0.71
C SER A 195 4.09 3.52 0.07
N ALA A 196 2.83 3.11 -0.09
CA ALA A 196 2.42 1.77 0.30
C ALA A 196 3.10 0.71 -0.56
N GLU A 197 3.27 -0.49 -0.02
CA GLU A 197 3.79 -1.65 -0.74
C GLU A 197 2.87 -2.85 -0.57
N ILE A 198 2.66 -3.61 -1.64
CA ILE A 198 2.09 -4.95 -1.61
C ILE A 198 3.13 -5.96 -2.09
N TYR A 199 3.38 -7.00 -1.31
CA TYR A 199 4.19 -8.16 -1.69
C TYR A 199 3.21 -9.30 -1.99
N LEU A 200 3.19 -9.80 -3.22
CA LEU A 200 2.16 -10.69 -3.71
C LEU A 200 2.75 -12.04 -4.14
N GLY A 201 2.32 -13.10 -3.46
CA GLY A 201 2.74 -14.48 -3.72
C GLY A 201 1.98 -15.15 -4.85
N ALA A 202 0.64 -15.08 -4.84
CA ALA A 202 -0.20 -15.73 -5.83
C ALA A 202 -1.54 -15.01 -6.05
N VAL A 203 -2.14 -15.18 -7.23
CA VAL A 203 -3.50 -14.76 -7.56
C VAL A 203 -4.27 -15.96 -8.11
N SER A 204 -5.51 -16.17 -7.66
CA SER A 204 -6.31 -17.36 -8.02
C SER A 204 -7.68 -17.07 -8.64
N SER A 205 -7.97 -15.82 -9.03
CA SER A 205 -9.27 -15.40 -9.55
C SER A 205 -9.17 -14.31 -10.61
N SER A 206 -10.16 -14.19 -11.50
CA SER A 206 -10.15 -13.21 -12.59
C SER A 206 -10.79 -11.88 -12.21
N GLY A 207 -10.33 -10.81 -12.87
CA GLY A 207 -10.96 -9.49 -12.78
C GLY A 207 -10.44 -8.61 -11.64
N ILE A 208 -9.15 -8.72 -11.31
CA ILE A 208 -8.49 -7.78 -10.39
C ILE A 208 -7.76 -6.73 -11.22
N ALA A 209 -8.07 -5.46 -10.97
CA ALA A 209 -7.32 -4.32 -11.48
C ALA A 209 -6.56 -3.66 -10.34
N MET A 210 -5.25 -3.51 -10.48
CA MET A 210 -4.41 -2.86 -9.50
C MET A 210 -3.81 -1.58 -10.07
N THR A 211 -3.93 -0.48 -9.35
CA THR A 211 -3.32 0.81 -9.69
C THR A 211 -2.29 1.17 -8.63
N LEU A 212 -1.07 1.47 -9.06
CA LEU A 212 0.02 1.93 -8.22
C LEU A 212 0.20 3.43 -8.46
N GLU A 213 -0.23 4.25 -7.51
CA GLU A 213 -0.16 5.72 -7.53
C GLU A 213 0.92 6.18 -6.55
N ASP A 214 2.17 6.28 -7.00
CA ASP A 214 3.33 6.47 -6.09
C ASP A 214 3.48 5.33 -5.03
N GLY A 215 2.93 4.15 -5.32
CA GLY A 215 2.98 2.94 -4.50
C GLY A 215 3.74 1.78 -5.16
N GLY A 216 3.92 0.69 -4.43
CA GLY A 216 4.73 -0.45 -4.82
C GLY A 216 3.96 -1.78 -4.88
N LEU A 217 4.27 -2.59 -5.89
CA LEU A 217 3.94 -4.00 -6.00
C LEU A 217 5.24 -4.79 -6.20
N LEU A 218 5.46 -5.79 -5.35
CA LEU A 218 6.52 -6.77 -5.49
C LEU A 218 5.90 -8.15 -5.66
N LEU A 219 6.15 -8.79 -6.80
CA LEU A 219 5.74 -10.17 -7.00
C LEU A 219 6.79 -11.09 -6.42
N THR A 220 6.39 -11.85 -5.41
CA THR A 220 7.22 -12.84 -4.71
C THR A 220 6.93 -14.26 -5.21
N GLY A 221 5.92 -14.44 -6.05
CA GLY A 221 5.58 -15.68 -6.72
C GLY A 221 4.93 -15.46 -8.08
N SER A 222 4.43 -16.52 -8.69
CA SER A 222 3.91 -16.46 -10.06
C SER A 222 2.44 -16.08 -10.10
N VAL A 223 2.15 -14.97 -10.78
CA VAL A 223 0.81 -14.48 -11.08
C VAL A 223 0.49 -14.77 -12.53
N ALA A 224 -0.41 -15.74 -12.75
CA ALA A 224 -0.93 -16.08 -14.06
C ALA A 224 -2.39 -15.61 -14.20
N ASP A 225 -2.64 -14.90 -15.31
CA ASP A 225 -3.96 -14.76 -15.95
C ASP A 225 -5.06 -13.94 -15.28
N ASN A 226 -4.74 -13.00 -14.39
CA ASN A 226 -5.79 -12.52 -13.48
C ASN A 226 -5.60 -11.08 -12.94
N LEU A 227 -4.61 -10.35 -13.47
CA LEU A 227 -4.24 -9.02 -12.99
C LEU A 227 -4.08 -8.07 -14.17
N SER A 228 -4.86 -6.99 -14.17
CA SER A 228 -4.50 -5.76 -14.90
C SER A 228 -3.77 -4.83 -13.95
N LEU A 229 -2.69 -4.20 -14.43
CA LEU A 229 -1.80 -3.39 -13.61
C LEU A 229 -1.58 -2.02 -14.27
N THR A 230 -1.81 -0.96 -13.53
CA THR A 230 -1.46 0.41 -13.91
C THR A 230 -0.40 0.92 -12.94
N CYS A 231 0.72 1.41 -13.47
CA CYS A 231 1.81 2.01 -12.71
C CYS A 231 1.92 3.48 -13.12
N GLU A 232 1.63 4.40 -12.21
CA GLU A 232 1.68 5.85 -12.45
C GLU A 232 2.49 6.60 -11.38
N GLY A 233 3.11 7.71 -11.78
CA GLY A 233 3.94 8.52 -10.89
C GLY A 233 5.24 7.82 -10.48
N LEU A 234 5.61 7.91 -9.20
CA LEU A 234 6.78 7.26 -8.58
C LEU A 234 6.50 5.79 -8.21
N CYS A 235 5.64 5.11 -8.98
CA CYS A 235 5.26 3.73 -8.71
C CYS A 235 6.44 2.75 -8.83
N GLU A 236 6.32 1.59 -8.19
CA GLU A 236 7.25 0.47 -8.33
C GLU A 236 6.49 -0.83 -8.62
N ALA A 237 6.75 -1.49 -9.75
CA ALA A 237 6.18 -2.79 -10.09
C ALA A 237 7.30 -3.77 -10.43
N ILE A 238 7.65 -4.61 -9.45
CA ILE A 238 8.88 -5.40 -9.45
C ILE A 238 8.56 -6.90 -9.41
N ILE A 239 9.17 -7.66 -10.32
CA ILE A 239 9.13 -9.13 -10.36
C ILE A 239 10.44 -9.65 -9.74
N GLN A 240 10.34 -10.41 -8.65
CA GLN A 240 11.51 -10.96 -7.97
C GLN A 240 12.05 -12.23 -8.65
N PRO A 241 13.32 -12.61 -8.39
CA PRO A 241 13.87 -13.88 -8.84
C PRO A 241 12.98 -15.08 -8.44
N GLY A 242 12.60 -15.91 -9.42
CA GLY A 242 11.71 -17.05 -9.24
C GLY A 242 10.22 -16.73 -9.37
N ALA A 243 9.85 -15.44 -9.44
CA ALA A 243 8.49 -14.99 -9.69
C ALA A 243 8.23 -14.78 -11.19
N ALA A 244 6.94 -14.72 -11.55
CA ALA A 244 6.52 -14.45 -12.91
C ALA A 244 5.23 -13.62 -12.93
N LEU A 245 5.13 -12.71 -13.90
CA LEU A 245 3.90 -12.00 -14.23
C LEU A 245 3.48 -12.37 -15.65
N THR A 246 2.26 -12.84 -15.80
CA THR A 246 1.62 -12.97 -17.12
C THR A 246 0.50 -11.95 -17.25
N ILE A 247 0.64 -11.03 -18.21
CA ILE A 247 -0.47 -10.19 -18.67
C ILE A 247 -1.23 -11.01 -19.71
N ALA A 248 -2.33 -11.61 -19.30
CA ALA A 248 -3.14 -12.49 -20.14
C ALA A 248 -4.00 -11.73 -21.16
N PRO A 249 -4.53 -12.41 -22.19
CA PRO A 249 -5.50 -11.81 -23.11
C PRO A 249 -6.66 -11.14 -22.36
N GLY A 250 -6.96 -9.89 -22.74
CA GLY A 250 -7.98 -9.07 -22.07
C GLY A 250 -7.52 -8.36 -20.78
N GLN A 251 -6.29 -8.61 -20.31
CA GLN A 251 -5.65 -7.84 -19.25
C GLN A 251 -4.69 -6.81 -19.85
N THR A 252 -4.37 -5.77 -19.07
CA THR A 252 -3.48 -4.69 -19.48
C THR A 252 -2.39 -4.44 -18.45
N LEU A 253 -1.17 -4.21 -18.91
CA LEU A 253 -0.12 -3.52 -18.16
C LEU A 253 0.04 -2.11 -18.73
N THR A 254 -0.32 -1.10 -17.95
CA THR A 254 -0.15 0.32 -18.30
C THR A 254 0.98 0.92 -17.47
N ILE A 255 1.91 1.58 -18.14
CA ILE A 255 3.02 2.30 -17.55
C ILE A 255 2.85 3.77 -17.96
N ASP A 256 2.51 4.61 -17.00
CA ASP A 256 2.18 6.02 -17.24
C ASP A 256 3.24 6.95 -16.64
N GLY A 257 3.94 7.68 -17.52
CA GLY A 257 4.93 8.67 -17.16
C GLY A 257 6.38 8.21 -17.36
N ASP A 258 7.31 8.92 -16.72
CA ASP A 258 8.76 8.73 -16.84
C ASP A 258 9.51 8.50 -15.52
N ALA A 259 8.77 8.34 -14.42
CA ALA A 259 9.35 8.26 -13.08
C ALA A 259 9.17 6.90 -12.38
N GLY A 260 8.25 6.06 -12.87
CA GLY A 260 7.96 4.74 -12.33
C GLY A 260 9.07 3.73 -12.62
N LYS A 261 9.23 2.76 -11.70
CA LYS A 261 10.18 1.65 -11.82
C LYS A 261 9.43 0.36 -12.07
N VAL A 262 9.44 -0.10 -13.32
CA VAL A 262 8.77 -1.35 -13.71
C VAL A 262 9.82 -2.35 -14.19
N GLY A 263 9.70 -3.61 -13.78
CA GLY A 263 10.56 -4.68 -14.27
C GLY A 263 11.04 -5.59 -13.16
N PHE A 264 12.35 -5.68 -12.96
CA PHE A 264 12.97 -6.77 -12.22
C PHE A 264 13.95 -6.25 -11.18
N ASP A 265 13.94 -6.83 -9.99
CA ASP A 265 14.96 -6.61 -8.95
C ASP A 265 14.90 -7.76 -7.95
N GLY A 266 16.03 -8.04 -7.31
CA GLY A 266 16.13 -8.97 -6.21
C GLY A 266 17.50 -9.62 -6.13
N ALA A 267 17.68 -10.42 -5.08
CA ALA A 267 18.85 -11.25 -4.87
C ALA A 267 18.50 -12.73 -5.11
N GLY A 268 19.52 -13.55 -5.38
CA GLY A 268 19.36 -15.01 -5.43
C GLY A 268 19.50 -15.65 -6.81
N GLY A 269 19.73 -14.89 -7.88
CA GLY A 269 20.13 -15.42 -9.19
C GLY A 269 19.09 -16.26 -9.93
N GLY A 270 17.85 -16.30 -9.45
CA GLY A 270 16.73 -16.90 -10.16
C GLY A 270 16.26 -16.05 -11.34
N THR A 271 15.57 -16.68 -12.28
CA THR A 271 14.92 -15.98 -13.39
C THR A 271 13.64 -15.30 -12.92
N ALA A 272 13.46 -14.03 -13.26
CA ALA A 272 12.21 -13.30 -13.11
C ALA A 272 11.60 -13.10 -14.50
N THR A 273 10.32 -13.42 -14.67
CA THR A 273 9.72 -13.50 -16.02
C THR A 273 8.50 -12.58 -16.17
N LEU A 274 8.48 -11.78 -17.22
CA LEU A 274 7.30 -11.08 -17.72
C LEU A 274 6.82 -11.73 -19.02
N THR A 275 5.59 -12.21 -19.06
CA THR A 275 4.95 -12.75 -20.27
C THR A 275 3.79 -11.84 -20.69
N LEU A 276 3.82 -11.39 -21.94
CA LEU A 276 2.82 -10.47 -22.50
C LEU A 276 1.97 -11.21 -23.53
N ALA A 277 0.73 -11.54 -23.16
CA ALA A 277 -0.30 -12.08 -24.06
C ALA A 277 -1.51 -11.14 -24.21
N GLY A 278 -1.69 -10.21 -23.28
CA GLY A 278 -2.63 -9.08 -23.34
C GLY A 278 -1.96 -7.79 -23.82
N SER A 279 -2.49 -6.64 -23.39
CA SER A 279 -2.00 -5.35 -23.87
C SER A 279 -0.91 -4.78 -22.95
N LEU A 280 0.18 -4.28 -23.53
CA LEU A 280 1.17 -3.44 -22.88
C LEU A 280 1.01 -2.01 -23.40
N GLN A 281 0.82 -1.05 -22.50
CA GLN A 281 0.69 0.35 -22.82
C GLN A 281 1.78 1.17 -22.14
N PHE A 282 2.53 1.95 -22.93
CA PHE A 282 3.37 3.03 -22.44
C PHE A 282 2.71 4.36 -22.74
N VAL A 283 2.60 5.22 -21.72
CA VAL A 283 2.18 6.62 -21.87
C VAL A 283 3.37 7.51 -21.53
N ALA A 284 3.74 8.39 -22.46
CA ALA A 284 4.89 9.27 -22.29
C ALA A 284 4.71 10.20 -21.08
N GLY A 285 5.77 10.31 -20.28
CA GLY A 285 5.94 11.42 -19.35
C GLY A 285 6.38 12.69 -20.07
N PRO A 286 6.69 13.76 -19.31
CA PRO A 286 7.11 15.04 -19.89
C PRO A 286 8.34 14.95 -20.80
N THR A 287 9.24 13.99 -20.58
CA THR A 287 10.50 13.91 -21.33
C THR A 287 10.90 12.53 -21.82
N ALA A 288 10.34 11.46 -21.25
CA ALA A 288 10.71 10.08 -21.57
C ALA A 288 9.56 9.11 -21.28
N PHE A 289 9.88 7.82 -21.28
CA PHE A 289 9.04 6.76 -20.75
C PHE A 289 9.71 6.16 -19.51
N SER A 290 8.90 5.64 -18.60
CA SER A 290 9.33 4.60 -17.67
C SER A 290 9.65 3.35 -18.47
N VAL A 291 10.78 2.70 -18.13
CA VAL A 291 11.34 1.57 -18.89
C VAL A 291 11.15 0.28 -18.10
N ILE A 292 10.72 -0.79 -18.77
CA ILE A 292 10.78 -2.14 -18.19
C ILE A 292 12.23 -2.61 -18.23
N ARG A 293 12.87 -2.72 -17.06
CA ARG A 293 14.27 -3.16 -16.96
C ARG A 293 14.63 -3.73 -15.59
N GLU A 294 15.88 -4.13 -15.45
CA GLU A 294 16.47 -4.41 -14.15
C GLU A 294 16.74 -3.11 -13.38
N TRP A 295 16.35 -3.11 -12.11
CA TRP A 295 16.52 -2.00 -11.19
C TRP A 295 17.40 -2.40 -10.01
N ASP A 296 17.99 -1.39 -9.37
CA ASP A 296 18.59 -1.51 -8.04
C ASP A 296 17.80 -0.61 -7.09
N THR A 297 16.61 -1.06 -6.72
CA THR A 297 15.61 -0.27 -5.97
C THR A 297 15.97 -0.03 -4.50
N GLY A 298 17.01 -0.68 -3.99
CA GLY A 298 17.28 -0.77 -2.56
C GLY A 298 16.46 -1.84 -1.84
N LEU A 299 15.52 -2.52 -2.49
CA LEU A 299 14.65 -3.51 -1.87
C LEU A 299 15.46 -4.67 -1.25
N PRO A 300 15.36 -4.88 0.08
CA PRO A 300 15.88 -6.09 0.67
C PRO A 300 15.01 -7.26 0.17
N GLY A 301 15.65 -8.34 -0.28
CA GLY A 301 15.02 -9.65 -0.25
C GLY A 301 14.42 -9.87 1.14
N LEU A 302 13.40 -10.71 1.26
CA LEU A 302 12.58 -10.92 2.46
C LEU A 302 13.38 -11.32 3.75
N ASP A 303 14.71 -11.27 3.73
CA ASP A 303 15.65 -11.63 4.78
C ASP A 303 16.92 -10.73 4.89
N ALA A 304 16.90 -9.42 4.56
CA ALA A 304 18.13 -8.61 4.72
C ALA A 304 17.92 -7.16 5.19
N TYR A 305 17.76 -6.96 6.51
CA TYR A 305 17.89 -5.63 7.11
C TYR A 305 19.32 -5.06 7.11
N ASN A 306 20.37 -5.76 6.61
CA ASN A 306 21.73 -5.18 6.72
C ASN A 306 22.88 -5.79 5.90
N ARG A 307 22.67 -6.35 4.69
CA ARG A 307 23.81 -6.70 3.81
C ARG A 307 23.55 -6.42 2.33
N PRO A 308 24.50 -5.78 1.62
CA PRO A 308 24.48 -5.74 0.17
C PRO A 308 24.80 -7.14 -0.36
N VAL A 309 23.77 -7.89 -0.76
CA VAL A 309 23.93 -9.07 -1.60
C VAL A 309 24.13 -8.56 -3.05
N PRO A 310 25.08 -9.09 -3.84
CA PRO A 310 25.17 -8.76 -5.25
C PRO A 310 23.81 -9.03 -5.90
N ARG A 311 23.16 -7.97 -6.37
CA ARG A 311 21.86 -8.06 -7.04
C ARG A 311 22.11 -8.46 -8.47
N SER A 312 21.63 -9.64 -8.81
CA SER A 312 21.62 -10.17 -10.15
C SER A 312 20.33 -10.97 -10.24
N VAL A 313 19.38 -10.39 -10.96
CA VAL A 313 18.18 -11.07 -11.43
C VAL A 313 18.46 -11.44 -12.87
N ALA A 314 18.06 -12.63 -13.31
CA ALA A 314 18.06 -12.94 -14.74
C ALA A 314 16.70 -12.54 -15.31
N SER A 315 16.62 -11.40 -15.99
CA SER A 315 15.35 -10.88 -16.52
C SER A 315 14.96 -11.54 -17.85
N THR A 316 13.73 -12.08 -17.90
CA THR A 316 13.16 -12.66 -19.13
C THR A 316 11.86 -11.95 -19.49
N VAL A 317 11.75 -11.51 -20.75
CA VAL A 317 10.52 -10.96 -21.32
C VAL A 317 10.10 -11.80 -22.53
N VAL A 318 8.84 -12.26 -22.52
CA VAL A 318 8.21 -12.99 -23.62
C VAL A 318 7.11 -12.12 -24.22
N LEU A 319 7.30 -11.71 -25.48
CA LEU A 319 6.37 -10.88 -26.24
C LEU A 319 5.32 -11.74 -26.96
N GLY A 320 4.11 -11.21 -27.10
CA GLY A 320 3.02 -11.89 -27.80
C GLY A 320 1.81 -11.02 -28.06
N GLY A 321 1.31 -10.32 -27.05
CA GLY A 321 0.10 -9.49 -27.15
C GLY A 321 0.29 -8.15 -27.87
N ASP A 322 -0.55 -7.17 -27.57
CA ASP A 322 -0.55 -5.86 -28.24
C ASP A 322 0.36 -4.85 -27.53
N LEU A 323 1.07 -4.02 -28.30
CA LEU A 323 1.81 -2.87 -27.78
C LEU A 323 1.14 -1.57 -28.21
N ILE A 324 0.87 -0.70 -27.23
CA ILE A 324 0.39 0.67 -27.45
C ILE A 324 1.42 1.63 -26.86
N VAL A 325 1.85 2.60 -27.66
CA VAL A 325 2.81 3.63 -27.24
C VAL A 325 2.22 5.00 -27.53
N ASP A 326 1.91 5.75 -26.49
CA ASP A 326 1.54 7.16 -26.61
C ASP A 326 2.80 8.02 -26.49
N VAL A 327 3.20 8.66 -27.60
CA VAL A 327 4.39 9.51 -27.70
C VAL A 327 4.05 11.00 -27.53
N THR A 328 2.85 11.33 -27.05
CA THR A 328 2.40 12.72 -26.90
C THR A 328 3.42 13.54 -26.12
N GLY A 329 3.89 14.63 -26.73
CA GLY A 329 4.79 15.59 -26.08
C GLY A 329 6.28 15.22 -26.11
N LEU A 330 6.65 14.05 -26.64
CA LEU A 330 8.06 13.67 -26.78
C LEU A 330 8.72 14.38 -27.98
N ALA A 331 10.02 14.64 -27.85
CA ALA A 331 10.85 15.14 -28.94
C ALA A 331 11.27 13.98 -29.87
N PRO A 332 11.63 14.25 -31.13
CA PRO A 332 12.17 13.22 -32.02
C PRO A 332 13.44 12.59 -31.45
N ASN A 333 13.40 11.29 -31.17
CA ASN A 333 14.50 10.50 -30.63
C ASN A 333 14.14 9.00 -30.61
N VAL A 334 15.13 8.16 -30.37
CA VAL A 334 14.93 6.74 -30.05
C VAL A 334 14.83 6.56 -28.54
N TYR A 335 13.70 6.03 -28.08
CA TYR A 335 13.43 5.75 -26.66
C TYR A 335 13.40 4.24 -26.42
N THR A 336 14.05 3.79 -25.35
CA THR A 336 13.94 2.40 -24.88
C THR A 336 12.66 2.21 -24.07
N LEU A 337 11.91 1.17 -24.39
CA LEU A 337 10.70 0.77 -23.66
C LEU A 337 10.96 -0.46 -22.79
N ILE A 338 11.74 -1.40 -23.30
CA ILE A 338 12.11 -2.66 -22.60
C ILE A 338 13.61 -2.90 -22.77
N ALA A 339 14.28 -3.30 -21.69
CA ALA A 339 15.63 -3.84 -21.69
C ALA A 339 15.71 -5.03 -20.71
N ALA A 340 15.98 -6.23 -21.20
CA ALA A 340 16.06 -7.45 -20.41
C ALA A 340 17.22 -8.35 -20.87
N ASP A 341 17.68 -9.25 -20.01
CA ASP A 341 18.73 -10.23 -20.34
C ASP A 341 18.30 -11.19 -21.45
N SER A 342 17.01 -11.58 -21.44
CA SER A 342 16.41 -12.42 -22.46
C SER A 342 15.11 -11.83 -22.97
N LEU A 343 15.03 -11.64 -24.29
CA LEU A 343 13.83 -11.20 -24.98
C LEU A 343 13.48 -12.20 -26.08
N SER A 344 12.22 -12.61 -26.15
CA SER A 344 11.75 -13.54 -27.18
C SER A 344 10.32 -13.22 -27.61
N GLY A 345 9.92 -13.74 -28.77
CA GLY A 345 8.61 -13.45 -29.35
C GLY A 345 8.56 -12.13 -30.13
N ASP A 346 7.35 -11.71 -30.48
CA ASP A 346 7.04 -10.42 -31.10
C ASP A 346 5.65 -9.98 -30.65
N PHE A 347 5.31 -8.69 -30.81
CA PHE A 347 3.96 -8.21 -30.53
C PHE A 347 3.00 -8.63 -31.66
N ALA A 348 1.77 -9.01 -31.29
CA ALA A 348 0.70 -9.29 -32.25
C ALA A 348 0.32 -8.04 -33.06
N SER A 349 0.34 -6.88 -32.40
CA SER A 349 0.17 -5.58 -33.05
C SER A 349 0.95 -4.49 -32.31
N THR A 350 1.30 -3.44 -33.05
CA THR A 350 1.92 -2.24 -32.49
C THR A 350 1.13 -1.02 -32.93
N GLN A 351 0.85 -0.13 -31.99
CA GLN A 351 0.16 1.13 -32.24
C GLN A 351 0.92 2.28 -31.60
N VAL A 352 1.29 3.27 -32.40
CA VAL A 352 1.82 4.55 -31.91
C VAL A 352 0.72 5.60 -31.99
N THR A 353 0.50 6.32 -30.88
CA THR A 353 -0.48 7.39 -30.75
C THR A 353 0.18 8.67 -30.23
N GLY A 354 -0.50 9.82 -30.27
CA GLY A 354 0.08 11.08 -29.80
C GLY A 354 1.13 11.72 -30.72
N GLY A 355 1.50 11.02 -31.79
CA GLY A 355 2.51 11.44 -32.77
C GLY A 355 2.76 10.33 -33.79
N THR A 356 3.94 10.36 -34.40
CA THR A 356 4.41 9.33 -35.34
C THR A 356 5.69 8.69 -34.83
N GLY A 357 5.81 7.38 -34.99
CA GLY A 357 7.04 6.66 -34.65
C GLY A 357 7.01 5.22 -35.12
N THR A 358 8.15 4.55 -35.02
CA THR A 358 8.31 3.14 -35.40
C THR A 358 8.84 2.34 -34.23
N VAL A 359 8.18 1.23 -33.89
CA VAL A 359 8.66 0.29 -32.87
C VAL A 359 9.65 -0.68 -33.50
N SER A 360 10.76 -0.93 -32.80
CA SER A 360 11.75 -1.97 -33.16
C SER A 360 11.96 -2.94 -32.01
N VAL A 361 11.94 -4.23 -32.32
CA VAL A 361 12.22 -5.33 -31.39
C VAL A 361 13.57 -5.96 -31.78
N ASP A 362 14.53 -5.93 -30.87
CA ASP A 362 15.83 -6.60 -31.02
C ASP A 362 15.98 -7.68 -29.95
N THR A 363 15.63 -8.91 -30.32
CA THR A 363 15.74 -10.08 -29.44
C THR A 363 17.18 -10.50 -29.15
N GLY A 364 18.14 -10.10 -30.01
CA GLY A 364 19.56 -10.38 -29.78
C GLY A 364 20.19 -9.43 -28.76
N ALA A 365 19.76 -8.17 -28.75
CA ALA A 365 20.16 -7.17 -27.76
C ALA A 365 19.28 -7.16 -26.51
N GLY A 366 18.13 -7.84 -26.52
CA GLY A 366 17.20 -7.86 -25.39
C GLY A 366 16.41 -6.56 -25.24
N THR A 367 16.15 -5.83 -26.32
CA THR A 367 15.55 -4.49 -26.26
C THR A 367 14.33 -4.29 -27.14
N VAL A 368 13.41 -3.44 -26.66
CA VAL A 368 12.33 -2.85 -27.47
C VAL A 368 12.48 -1.34 -27.42
N THR A 369 12.42 -0.70 -28.58
CA THR A 369 12.55 0.75 -28.73
C THR A 369 11.43 1.34 -29.58
N VAL A 370 11.16 2.64 -29.40
CA VAL A 370 10.34 3.44 -30.29
C VAL A 370 11.17 4.60 -30.84
N ASP A 371 11.25 4.72 -32.15
CA ASP A 371 11.85 5.84 -32.86
C ASP A 371 10.76 6.88 -33.16
N VAL A 372 10.77 8.00 -32.45
CA VAL A 372 9.80 9.09 -32.57
C VAL A 372 10.29 10.08 -33.63
N ALA A 373 9.43 10.42 -34.59
CA ALA A 373 9.76 11.23 -35.76
C ALA A 373 9.51 12.74 -35.57
#